data_AF-A0A2X2C6C8-F1
#
_entry.id   AF-A0A2X2C6C8-F1
#
_cell.length_a   1.000
_cell.length_b   1.000
_cell.length_c   1.000
_cell.angle_alpha   90.00
_cell.angle_beta   90.00
_cell.angle_gamma   90.00
#
_symmetry.space_group_name_H-M   'P 1'
#
loop_
_entity.id
_entity.type
_entity.pdbx_description
1 polymer ?
#
loop_
_entity_poly.entity_id
_entity_poly.type
_entity_poly.pdbx_seq_one_letter_code
_entity_poly.pdbx_strand_id
1 'polypeptide(L)'
;MKKNRYRAEEMAEERILDVLIPPAKNNWGVTESASSSEPSAARQAFRKKLREGQLDDKEIEIELAATPMGVEIMAPPGMEEMTNQLQSMFQNLAGQKQKARKMKIKEAFKLIVEEEAAKLVNPEELKQQAIDAVEQHGIVFIDEVDKICKRGGQSSGPDVSREGVQRDLLPLVEGCTVSTKHGMVKTDHILFIASGAFQVSSPSDLIPELQGRLPIRVELQALDCRRF
;
A
#
# COMPACT_ATOMS: atom_id res chain seq x y z
N MET A 1 -7.01 5.45 -5.51
CA MET A 1 -6.84 6.88 -5.15
C MET A 1 -7.72 7.86 -5.94
N LYS A 2 -7.68 7.91 -7.29
CA LYS A 2 -8.48 8.91 -8.05
C LYS A 2 -10.01 8.81 -7.85
N LYS A 3 -10.55 7.60 -7.68
CA LYS A 3 -12.01 7.35 -7.59
C LYS A 3 -12.66 7.96 -6.33
N ASN A 4 -11.92 8.06 -5.22
CA ASN A 4 -12.43 8.61 -3.94
C ASN A 4 -12.00 10.06 -3.70
N ARG A 5 -11.13 10.62 -4.56
CA ARG A 5 -10.61 11.97 -4.39
C ARG A 5 -11.70 13.04 -4.50
N TYR A 6 -12.63 12.88 -5.45
CA TYR A 6 -13.78 13.79 -5.59
C TYR A 6 -14.65 13.81 -4.33
N ARG A 7 -14.92 12.65 -3.74
CA ARG A 7 -15.68 12.54 -2.48
C ARG A 7 -14.92 13.16 -1.30
N ALA A 8 -13.61 12.95 -1.22
CA ALA A 8 -12.76 13.58 -0.22
C ALA A 8 -12.74 15.11 -0.36
N GLU A 9 -12.68 15.62 -1.59
CA GLU A 9 -12.77 17.06 -1.91
C GLU A 9 -14.12 17.64 -1.50
N GLU A 10 -15.24 16.96 -1.79
CA GLU A 10 -16.57 17.39 -1.37
C GLU A 10 -16.74 17.41 0.16
N MET A 11 -16.23 16.39 0.87
CA MET A 11 -16.23 16.34 2.34
C MET A 11 -15.32 17.43 2.94
N ALA A 12 -14.18 17.70 2.31
CA ALA A 12 -13.28 18.77 2.73
C ALA A 12 -13.91 20.16 2.53
N GLU A 13 -14.63 20.38 1.42
CA GLU A 13 -15.41 21.60 1.20
C GLU A 13 -16.45 21.80 2.31
N GLU A 14 -17.21 20.76 2.67
CA GLU A 14 -18.22 20.85 3.73
C GLU A 14 -17.60 21.22 5.09
N ARG A 15 -16.47 20.61 5.45
CA ARG A 15 -15.78 20.89 6.72
C ARG A 15 -15.27 22.34 6.80
N ILE A 16 -14.80 22.90 5.68
CA ILE A 16 -14.42 24.33 5.62
C ILE A 16 -15.65 25.23 5.71
N LEU A 17 -16.76 24.86 5.06
CA LEU A 17 -18.01 25.62 5.12
C LEU A 17 -18.59 25.63 6.53
N ASP A 18 -18.44 24.57 7.33
CA ASP A 18 -18.87 24.54 8.73
C ASP A 18 -18.07 25.51 9.62
N VAL A 19 -16.79 25.73 9.32
CA VAL A 19 -15.97 26.73 10.02
C VAL A 19 -16.38 28.15 9.63
N LEU A 20 -16.68 28.38 8.34
CA LEU A 20 -17.04 29.70 7.83
C LEU A 20 -18.49 30.10 8.15
N ILE A 21 -19.40 29.12 8.19
CA ILE A 21 -20.83 29.29 8.43
C ILE A 21 -21.27 28.19 9.40
N PRO A 22 -21.06 28.40 10.71
CA PRO A 22 -21.45 27.42 11.71
C PRO A 22 -22.95 27.12 11.60
N PRO A 23 -23.39 25.85 11.54
CA PRO A 23 -24.80 25.52 11.56
C PRO A 23 -25.44 26.01 12.86
N ALA A 24 -26.72 26.36 12.80
CA ALA A 24 -27.47 26.78 13.97
C ALA A 24 -27.47 25.65 15.02
N LYS A 25 -27.18 25.99 16.27
CA LYS A 25 -27.29 25.05 17.40
C LYS A 25 -28.75 24.95 17.80
N ASN A 26 -29.22 23.73 18.03
CA ASN A 26 -30.57 23.50 18.55
C ASN A 26 -30.66 23.99 20.00
N ASN A 27 -31.88 24.15 20.53
CA ASN A 27 -32.16 24.62 21.90
C ASN A 27 -31.45 23.85 23.04
N TRP A 28 -30.90 22.66 22.76
CA TRP A 28 -30.09 21.88 23.71
C TRP A 28 -28.57 22.05 23.55
N GLY A 29 -28.11 23.03 22.80
CA GLY A 29 -26.68 23.28 22.59
C GLY A 29 -25.97 22.23 21.73
N VAL A 30 -26.73 21.26 21.21
CA VAL A 30 -26.26 20.25 20.26
C VAL A 30 -26.21 20.90 18.88
N THR A 31 -25.04 20.88 18.27
CA THR A 31 -24.85 21.25 16.86
C THR A 31 -25.62 20.25 16.02
N GLU A 32 -26.69 20.69 15.36
CA GLU A 32 -27.42 19.82 14.44
C GLU A 32 -26.46 19.47 13.28
N SER A 33 -26.13 18.20 13.12
CA SER A 33 -25.31 17.75 11.99
C SER A 33 -26.00 18.21 10.70
N ALA A 34 -25.30 18.98 9.88
CA ALA A 34 -25.81 19.60 8.65
C ALA A 34 -26.33 18.61 7.59
N SER A 35 -26.36 17.30 7.88
CA SER A 35 -26.92 16.25 7.03
C SER A 35 -28.45 16.28 6.91
N SER A 36 -29.17 17.06 7.73
CA SER A 36 -30.65 17.06 7.77
C SER A 36 -31.33 18.40 7.42
N SER A 37 -30.60 19.48 7.17
CA SER A 37 -31.17 20.78 6.77
C SER A 37 -30.77 21.14 5.34
N GLU A 38 -31.73 21.66 4.54
CA GLU A 38 -31.44 22.15 3.19
C GLU A 38 -30.29 23.17 3.22
N PRO A 39 -29.35 23.10 2.27
CA PRO A 39 -28.22 24.03 2.23
C PRO A 39 -28.75 25.45 2.02
N SER A 40 -28.69 26.26 3.08
CA SER A 40 -29.02 27.69 3.06
C SER A 40 -28.39 28.38 1.85
N ALA A 41 -29.09 29.36 1.25
CA ALA A 41 -28.60 30.14 0.12
C ALA A 41 -27.20 30.75 0.38
N ALA A 42 -26.90 31.08 1.64
CA ALA A 42 -25.57 31.53 2.06
C ALA A 42 -24.51 30.42 1.87
N ARG A 43 -24.79 29.17 2.26
CA ARG A 43 -23.85 28.04 2.14
C ARG A 43 -23.54 27.73 0.68
N GLN A 44 -24.54 27.78 -0.20
CA GLN A 44 -24.34 27.60 -1.64
C GLN A 44 -23.47 28.70 -2.26
N ALA A 45 -23.70 29.97 -1.87
CA ALA A 45 -22.90 31.09 -2.34
C ALA A 45 -21.42 30.99 -1.91
N PHE A 46 -21.15 30.60 -0.66
CA PHE A 46 -19.79 30.39 -0.18
C PHE A 46 -19.10 29.17 -0.80
N ARG A 47 -19.85 28.08 -1.06
CA ARG A 47 -19.31 26.93 -1.81
C ARG A 47 -18.83 27.32 -3.20
N LYS A 48 -19.61 28.13 -3.91
CA LYS A 48 -19.21 28.65 -5.23
C LYS A 48 -17.93 29.49 -5.14
N LYS A 49 -17.85 30.40 -4.17
CA LYS A 49 -16.65 31.24 -3.94
C LYS A 49 -15.40 30.43 -3.56
N LEU A 50 -15.57 29.34 -2.81
CA LEU A 50 -14.49 28.42 -2.45
C LEU A 50 -13.95 27.70 -3.70
N ARG A 51 -14.84 27.16 -4.54
CA ARG A 51 -14.45 26.50 -5.81
C ARG A 51 -13.81 27.44 -6.82
N GLU A 52 -14.21 28.71 -6.82
CA GLU A 52 -13.62 29.77 -7.64
C GLU A 52 -12.27 30.28 -7.08
N GLY A 53 -11.80 29.78 -5.93
CA GLY A 53 -10.51 30.16 -5.33
C GLY A 53 -10.49 31.55 -4.68
N GLN A 54 -11.65 32.19 -4.50
CA GLN A 54 -11.74 33.57 -3.97
C GLN A 54 -11.46 33.66 -2.46
N LEU A 55 -11.41 32.52 -1.77
CA LEU A 55 -11.22 32.44 -0.33
C LEU A 55 -9.85 31.87 0.06
N ASP A 56 -9.02 31.46 -0.90
CA ASP A 56 -7.76 30.75 -0.70
C ASP A 56 -6.82 31.43 0.31
N ASP A 57 -6.74 32.76 0.28
CA ASP A 57 -5.85 33.56 1.12
C ASP A 57 -6.40 33.90 2.50
N LYS A 58 -7.68 33.61 2.78
CA LYS A 58 -8.25 33.86 4.10
C LYS A 58 -7.72 32.85 5.10
N GLU A 59 -7.49 33.32 6.32
CA GLU A 59 -7.11 32.46 7.44
C GLU A 59 -8.34 31.88 8.12
N ILE A 60 -8.30 30.57 8.39
CA ILE A 60 -9.29 29.86 9.19
C ILE A 60 -8.59 29.11 10.32
N GLU A 61 -9.34 28.88 11.40
CA GLU A 61 -8.93 27.98 12.47
C GLU A 61 -9.66 26.67 12.30
N ILE A 62 -8.91 25.57 12.14
CA ILE A 62 -9.48 24.24 11.96
C ILE A 62 -8.78 23.22 12.83
N GLU A 63 -9.56 22.29 13.38
CA GLU A 63 -9.06 21.14 14.10
C GLU A 63 -8.53 20.11 13.09
N LEU A 64 -7.23 19.85 13.13
CA LEU A 64 -6.59 18.81 12.31
C LEU A 64 -6.00 17.74 13.22
N ALA A 65 -5.91 16.52 12.72
CA ALA A 65 -5.20 15.45 13.40
C ALA A 65 -3.74 15.89 13.65
N ALA A 66 -3.34 15.96 14.92
CA ALA A 66 -1.95 16.19 15.26
C ALA A 66 -1.23 14.83 15.31
N THR A 67 -0.11 14.71 14.62
CA THR A 67 0.79 13.57 14.82
C THR A 67 1.31 13.67 16.27
N PRO A 68 1.03 12.71 17.16
CA PRO A 68 1.62 12.73 18.49
C PRO A 68 3.14 12.70 18.30
N MET A 69 3.85 13.59 19.01
CA MET A 69 5.31 13.58 19.01
C MET A 69 5.77 12.19 19.43
N GLY A 70 6.47 11.50 18.53
CA GLY A 70 6.90 10.13 18.74
C GLY A 70 7.89 10.05 19.89
N VAL A 71 7.70 9.07 20.76
CA VAL A 71 8.77 8.61 21.65
C VAL A 71 9.77 7.90 20.75
N GLU A 72 10.95 8.48 20.55
CA GLU A 72 12.06 7.76 19.91
C GLU A 72 12.55 6.67 20.86
N ILE A 73 12.22 5.42 20.54
CA ILE A 73 12.73 4.26 21.25
C ILE A 73 14.05 3.87 20.59
N MET A 74 15.16 4.16 21.27
CA MET A 74 16.48 3.71 20.84
C MET A 74 16.54 2.18 20.99
N ALA A 75 16.51 1.45 19.88
CA ALA A 75 16.47 -0.01 19.86
C ALA A 75 17.81 -0.63 19.43
N PRO A 76 18.18 -1.82 19.93
CA PRO A 76 19.36 -2.56 19.47
C PRO A 76 19.24 -3.02 18.00
N PRO A 77 20.37 -3.26 17.31
CA PRO A 77 20.37 -3.76 15.92
C PRO A 77 19.61 -5.10 15.82
N GLY A 78 18.75 -5.24 14.80
CA GLY A 78 17.93 -6.44 14.57
C GLY A 78 16.51 -6.39 15.14
N MET A 79 16.14 -5.32 15.86
CA MET A 79 14.79 -5.13 16.43
C MET A 79 14.01 -3.96 15.76
N GLU A 80 14.56 -3.36 14.71
CA GLU A 80 14.01 -2.16 14.06
C GLU A 80 12.60 -2.37 13.49
N GLU A 81 12.33 -3.54 12.91
CA GLU A 81 11.01 -3.84 12.33
C GLU A 81 9.93 -3.96 13.42
N MET A 82 10.29 -4.59 14.55
CA MET A 82 9.39 -4.72 15.71
C MET A 82 9.12 -3.37 16.38
N THR A 83 10.12 -2.49 16.48
CA THR A 83 9.92 -1.15 17.06
C THR A 83 9.02 -0.27 16.19
N ASN A 84 9.16 -0.34 14.87
CA ASN A 84 8.28 0.35 13.94
C ASN A 84 6.83 -0.14 14.05
N GLN A 85 6.63 -1.46 14.22
CA GLN A 85 5.31 -2.03 14.43
C GLN A 85 4.69 -1.58 15.76
N LEU A 86 5.45 -1.60 16.86
CA LEU A 86 4.99 -1.12 18.17
C LEU A 86 4.63 0.38 18.16
N GLN A 87 5.42 1.21 17.48
CA GLN A 87 5.14 2.62 17.35
C GLN A 87 3.82 2.87 16.59
N SER A 88 3.58 2.12 15.50
CA SER A 88 2.32 2.21 14.75
C SER A 88 1.11 1.77 15.57
N MET A 89 1.25 0.73 16.40
CA MET A 89 0.22 0.31 17.35
C MET A 89 -0.04 1.38 18.41
N PHE A 90 1.01 2.00 18.95
CA PHE A 90 0.88 3.04 19.98
C PHE A 90 0.19 4.30 19.43
N GLN A 91 0.48 4.69 18.19
CA GLN A 91 -0.22 5.79 17.52
C GLN A 91 -1.71 5.49 17.29
N ASN A 92 -2.06 4.25 16.94
CA ASN A 92 -3.45 3.83 16.78
C ASN A 92 -4.21 3.76 18.12
N LEU A 93 -3.53 3.42 19.23
CA LEU A 93 -4.12 3.27 20.56
C LEU A 93 -4.21 4.59 21.35
N ALA A 94 -3.23 5.50 21.18
CA ALA A 94 -3.16 6.77 21.90
C ALA A 94 -4.24 7.80 21.48
N GLY A 95 -5.06 7.45 20.49
CA GLY A 95 -6.10 8.32 19.93
C GLY A 95 -5.51 9.45 19.10
N GLN A 96 -6.10 9.71 17.92
CA GLN A 96 -5.78 10.90 17.13
C GLN A 96 -6.30 12.14 17.87
N LYS A 97 -5.46 12.76 18.71
CA LYS A 97 -5.79 14.06 19.30
C LYS A 97 -5.80 15.10 18.18
N GLN A 98 -6.96 15.71 17.96
CA GLN A 98 -7.06 16.85 17.06
C GLN A 98 -6.57 18.12 17.78
N LYS A 99 -5.87 18.99 17.05
CA LYS A 99 -5.41 20.28 17.58
C LYS A 99 -5.88 21.38 16.65
N ALA A 100 -6.49 22.42 17.22
CA ALA A 100 -6.84 23.63 16.49
C ALA A 100 -5.56 24.31 15.98
N ARG A 101 -5.53 24.60 14.67
CA ARG A 101 -4.45 25.34 14.01
C ARG A 101 -5.04 26.40 13.12
N LYS A 102 -4.45 27.60 13.19
CA LYS A 102 -4.76 28.70 12.29
C LYS A 102 -3.89 28.60 11.04
N MET A 103 -4.49 28.62 9.85
CA MET A 103 -3.79 28.55 8.57
C MET A 103 -4.65 29.07 7.42
N LYS A 104 -4.07 29.23 6.23
CA LYS A 104 -4.81 29.65 5.03
C LYS A 104 -5.76 28.56 4.54
N ILE A 105 -6.92 28.93 4.01
CA ILE A 105 -7.90 28.00 3.44
C ILE A 105 -7.28 27.10 2.38
N LYS A 106 -6.39 27.64 1.53
CA LYS A 106 -5.69 26.85 0.49
C LYS A 106 -4.84 25.71 1.05
N GLU A 107 -4.20 25.92 2.20
CA GLU A 107 -3.36 24.91 2.85
C GLU A 107 -4.23 23.94 3.65
N ALA A 108 -5.22 24.47 4.39
CA ALA A 108 -6.20 23.68 5.12
C ALA A 108 -6.93 22.70 4.19
N PHE A 109 -7.37 23.16 3.02
CA PHE A 109 -8.09 22.32 2.06
C PHE A 109 -7.28 21.08 1.65
N LYS A 110 -5.99 21.23 1.34
CA LYS A 110 -5.13 20.10 0.99
C LYS A 110 -5.02 19.08 2.12
N LEU A 111 -4.80 19.55 3.35
CA LEU A 111 -4.65 18.70 4.53
C LEU A 111 -5.95 17.95 4.87
N ILE A 112 -7.09 18.65 4.79
CA ILE A 112 -8.40 18.04 5.06
C ILE A 112 -8.73 17.00 3.98
N VAL A 113 -8.44 17.28 2.70
CA VAL A 113 -8.65 16.30 1.62
C VAL A 113 -7.85 15.03 1.88
N GLU A 114 -6.61 15.13 2.34
CA GLU A 114 -5.80 13.97 2.71
C GLU A 114 -6.41 13.20 3.89
N GLU A 115 -6.90 13.89 4.92
CA GLU A 115 -7.55 13.29 6.09
C GLU A 115 -8.85 12.57 5.72
N GLU A 116 -9.73 13.21 4.94
CA GLU A 116 -11.00 12.62 4.51
C GLU A 116 -10.77 11.50 3.50
N ALA A 117 -9.78 11.61 2.62
CA ALA A 117 -9.39 10.53 1.71
C ALA A 117 -8.92 9.29 2.49
N ALA A 118 -8.17 9.48 3.58
CA ALA A 118 -7.72 8.39 4.44
C ALA A 118 -8.90 7.69 5.14
N LYS A 119 -9.91 8.44 5.61
CA LYS A 119 -11.14 7.87 6.21
C LYS A 119 -11.99 7.09 5.20
N LEU A 120 -11.98 7.50 3.94
CA LEU A 120 -12.74 6.84 2.86
C LEU A 120 -12.12 5.52 2.39
N VAL A 121 -10.93 5.17 2.87
CA VAL A 121 -10.29 3.88 2.59
C VAL A 121 -10.59 2.93 3.73
N ASN A 122 -11.34 1.87 3.44
CA ASN A 122 -11.50 0.77 4.39
C ASN A 122 -10.22 -0.10 4.37
N PRO A 123 -9.42 -0.14 5.45
CA PRO A 123 -8.16 -0.87 5.46
C PRO A 123 -8.35 -2.39 5.34
N GLU A 124 -9.47 -2.93 5.83
CA GLU A 124 -9.76 -4.37 5.71
C GLU A 124 -10.12 -4.75 4.27
N GLU A 125 -10.96 -3.95 3.62
CA GLU A 125 -11.28 -4.14 2.20
C GLU A 125 -10.03 -4.00 1.32
N LEU A 126 -9.17 -3.03 1.62
CA LEU A 126 -7.91 -2.82 0.89
C LEU A 126 -6.96 -4.01 1.06
N LYS A 127 -6.81 -4.56 2.27
CA LYS A 127 -6.00 -5.75 2.52
C LYS A 127 -6.53 -6.94 1.73
N GLN A 128 -7.84 -7.16 1.76
CA GLN A 128 -8.46 -8.26 1.01
C GLN A 128 -8.22 -8.10 -0.50
N GLN A 129 -8.46 -6.92 -1.05
CA GLN A 129 -8.19 -6.63 -2.47
C GLN A 129 -6.72 -6.83 -2.85
N ALA A 130 -5.80 -6.48 -1.96
CA ALA A 130 -4.37 -6.69 -2.18
C ALA A 130 -4.01 -8.18 -2.18
N ILE A 131 -4.56 -8.97 -1.25
CA ILE A 131 -4.39 -10.43 -1.24
C ILE A 131 -4.95 -11.02 -2.53
N ASP A 132 -6.19 -10.70 -2.89
CA ASP A 132 -6.84 -11.19 -4.11
C ASP A 132 -6.02 -10.84 -5.36
N ALA A 133 -5.45 -9.62 -5.42
CA ALA A 133 -4.60 -9.20 -6.53
C ALA A 133 -3.29 -10.01 -6.60
N VAL A 134 -2.66 -10.32 -5.47
CA VAL A 134 -1.46 -11.16 -5.43
C VAL A 134 -1.81 -12.59 -5.85
N GLU A 135 -2.90 -13.16 -5.33
CA GLU A 135 -3.29 -14.53 -5.67
C GLU A 135 -3.65 -14.67 -7.14
N GLN A 136 -4.40 -13.72 -7.73
CA GLN A 136 -4.92 -13.85 -9.11
C GLN A 136 -4.01 -13.26 -10.18
N HIS A 137 -3.15 -12.30 -9.84
CA HIS A 137 -2.35 -11.53 -10.81
C HIS A 137 -0.88 -11.41 -10.40
N GLY A 138 -0.46 -12.10 -9.34
CA GLY A 138 0.92 -12.08 -8.88
C GLY A 138 1.89 -12.62 -9.94
N ILE A 139 3.04 -11.96 -10.06
CA ILE A 139 4.14 -12.40 -10.92
C ILE A 139 5.41 -12.43 -10.07
N VAL A 140 6.12 -13.56 -10.10
CA VAL A 140 7.40 -13.75 -9.42
C VAL A 140 8.46 -14.05 -10.47
N PHE A 141 9.53 -13.24 -10.48
CA PHE A 141 10.69 -13.45 -11.34
C PHE A 141 11.85 -14.03 -10.53
N ILE A 142 12.32 -15.22 -10.90
CA ILE A 142 13.45 -15.91 -10.28
C ILE A 142 14.62 -15.83 -11.24
N ASP A 143 15.59 -14.98 -10.94
CA ASP A 143 16.79 -14.84 -11.78
C ASP A 143 17.86 -15.88 -11.43
N GLU A 144 18.79 -16.10 -12.37
CA GLU A 144 19.95 -16.98 -12.21
C GLU A 144 19.64 -18.40 -11.69
N VAL A 145 18.51 -18.98 -12.11
CA VAL A 145 18.10 -20.35 -11.72
C VAL A 145 19.11 -21.41 -12.19
N ASP A 146 19.95 -21.09 -13.17
CA ASP A 146 21.03 -21.94 -13.65
C ASP A 146 22.14 -22.15 -12.59
N LYS A 147 22.27 -21.25 -11.60
CA LYS A 147 23.27 -21.35 -10.51
C LYS A 147 22.92 -22.38 -9.45
N ILE A 148 21.63 -22.71 -9.31
CA ILE A 148 21.14 -23.73 -8.37
C ILE A 148 21.02 -25.11 -9.01
N CYS A 149 21.34 -25.26 -10.29
CA CYS A 149 21.44 -26.55 -10.97
C CYS A 149 22.69 -27.35 -10.51
N LYS A 150 22.65 -28.67 -10.66
CA LYS A 150 23.85 -29.51 -10.51
C LYS A 150 24.88 -29.13 -11.57
N ARG A 151 26.15 -29.04 -11.19
CA ARG A 151 27.24 -29.02 -12.18
C ARG A 151 27.66 -30.46 -12.44
N GLY A 152 27.52 -30.92 -13.67
CA GLY A 152 27.98 -32.27 -14.04
C GLY A 152 29.46 -32.46 -13.68
N GLY A 153 29.79 -33.50 -12.90
CA GLY A 153 31.15 -34.03 -12.79
C GLY A 153 31.78 -34.19 -11.40
N GLN A 154 31.23 -33.67 -10.29
CA GLN A 154 31.83 -33.86 -8.96
C GLN A 154 30.79 -34.06 -7.84
N SER A 155 30.52 -35.32 -7.48
CA SER A 155 29.65 -35.67 -6.37
C SER A 155 30.39 -35.62 -5.02
N SER A 156 30.61 -34.43 -4.44
CA SER A 156 30.85 -34.31 -2.99
C SER A 156 30.83 -32.86 -2.52
N GLY A 157 29.80 -32.44 -1.77
CA GLY A 157 29.82 -31.24 -0.94
C GLY A 157 28.78 -30.15 -1.30
N PRO A 158 29.02 -29.28 -2.30
CA PRO A 158 28.18 -28.10 -2.56
C PRO A 158 26.79 -28.40 -3.16
N ASP A 159 26.60 -29.58 -3.74
CA ASP A 159 25.39 -29.90 -4.52
C ASP A 159 24.14 -30.08 -3.66
N VAL A 160 24.28 -30.53 -2.41
CA VAL A 160 23.15 -30.70 -1.48
C VAL A 160 22.48 -29.37 -1.15
N SER A 161 23.26 -28.29 -1.05
CA SER A 161 22.74 -26.96 -0.77
C SER A 161 22.00 -26.36 -1.97
N ARG A 162 22.45 -26.65 -3.20
CA ARG A 162 21.83 -26.11 -4.43
C ARG A 162 20.51 -26.80 -4.76
N GLU A 163 20.46 -28.12 -4.62
CA GLU A 163 19.20 -28.86 -4.71
C GLU A 163 18.24 -28.51 -3.58
N GLY A 164 18.76 -28.22 -2.38
CA GLY A 164 17.96 -27.73 -1.26
C GLY A 164 17.15 -26.50 -1.63
N VAL A 165 17.78 -25.49 -2.25
CA VAL A 165 17.08 -24.27 -2.71
C VAL A 165 15.98 -24.61 -3.71
N GLN A 166 16.22 -25.52 -4.66
CA GLN A 166 15.18 -25.93 -5.60
C GLN A 166 13.99 -26.61 -4.89
N ARG A 167 14.28 -27.46 -3.89
CA ARG A 167 13.25 -28.14 -3.09
C ARG A 167 12.44 -27.17 -2.23
N ASP A 168 13.10 -26.15 -1.68
CA ASP A 168 12.45 -25.11 -0.89
C ASP A 168 11.58 -24.19 -1.76
N LEU A 169 11.91 -24.05 -3.05
CA LEU A 169 11.10 -23.34 -4.03
C LEU A 169 9.87 -24.14 -4.51
N LEU A 170 9.91 -25.48 -4.45
CA LEU A 170 8.81 -26.33 -4.94
C LEU A 170 7.45 -25.95 -4.34
N PRO A 171 7.27 -25.83 -3.00
CA PRO A 171 5.97 -25.48 -2.44
C PRO A 171 5.38 -24.20 -3.02
N LEU A 172 6.21 -23.20 -3.35
CA LEU A 172 5.75 -21.93 -3.90
C LEU A 172 5.20 -22.10 -5.32
N VAL A 173 5.91 -22.85 -6.18
CA VAL A 173 5.50 -23.09 -7.58
C VAL A 173 4.42 -24.16 -7.71
N GLU A 174 4.30 -25.07 -6.73
CA GLU A 174 3.27 -26.10 -6.71
C GLU A 174 1.93 -25.61 -6.16
N GLY A 175 1.96 -24.54 -5.34
CA GLY A 175 0.81 -24.01 -4.63
C GLY A 175 0.93 -24.29 -3.13
N CYS A 176 1.14 -23.24 -2.34
CA CYS A 176 1.11 -23.31 -0.88
C CYS A 176 0.44 -22.06 -0.30
N THR A 177 0.17 -22.09 1.00
CA THR A 177 -0.32 -20.92 1.73
C THR A 177 0.78 -20.31 2.57
N VAL A 178 1.13 -19.05 2.31
CA VAL A 178 2.16 -18.30 3.01
C VAL A 178 1.53 -17.26 3.94
N SER A 179 2.00 -17.17 5.18
CA SER A 179 1.56 -16.14 6.13
C SER A 179 2.32 -14.85 5.91
N THR A 180 1.60 -13.73 5.78
CA THR A 180 2.18 -12.39 5.63
C THR A 180 1.58 -11.43 6.65
N LYS A 181 2.20 -10.26 6.83
CA LYS A 181 1.65 -9.18 7.69
C LYS A 181 0.27 -8.66 7.25
N HIS A 182 -0.16 -8.97 6.03
CA HIS A 182 -1.44 -8.54 5.46
C HIS A 182 -2.51 -9.63 5.51
N GLY A 183 -2.13 -10.89 5.73
CA GLY A 183 -3.01 -12.05 5.74
C GLY A 183 -2.33 -13.28 5.14
N MET A 184 -3.10 -14.35 5.00
CA MET A 184 -2.66 -15.57 4.31
C MET A 184 -2.76 -15.36 2.80
N VAL A 185 -1.76 -15.81 2.06
CA VAL A 185 -1.71 -15.73 0.58
C VAL A 185 -1.49 -17.11 0.00
N LYS A 186 -2.32 -17.50 -0.96
CA LYS A 186 -2.18 -18.73 -1.74
C LYS A 186 -1.38 -18.49 -3.03
N THR A 187 -0.44 -19.37 -3.34
CA THR A 187 0.44 -19.20 -4.51
C THR A 187 -0.02 -19.93 -5.77
N ASP A 188 -1.13 -20.65 -5.72
CA ASP A 188 -1.65 -21.54 -6.77
C ASP A 188 -1.78 -20.90 -8.17
N HIS A 189 -2.05 -19.59 -8.22
CA HIS A 189 -2.29 -18.86 -9.47
C HIS A 189 -1.24 -17.77 -9.76
N ILE A 190 -0.15 -17.74 -8.99
CA ILE A 190 0.95 -16.83 -9.22
C ILE A 190 1.76 -17.30 -10.44
N LEU A 191 2.05 -16.38 -11.36
CA LEU A 191 2.91 -16.66 -12.51
C LEU A 191 4.39 -16.60 -12.08
N PHE A 192 5.10 -17.71 -12.25
CA PHE A 192 6.55 -17.76 -12.05
C PHE A 192 7.29 -17.68 -13.39
N ILE A 193 8.29 -16.79 -13.45
CA ILE A 193 9.20 -16.63 -14.58
C ILE A 193 10.61 -16.88 -14.06
N ALA A 194 11.24 -17.96 -14.51
CA ALA A 194 12.62 -18.26 -14.16
C ALA A 194 13.56 -17.89 -15.33
N SER A 195 14.69 -17.27 -15.00
CA SER A 195 15.73 -16.85 -15.93
C SER A 195 17.06 -17.49 -15.56
N GLY A 196 17.92 -17.72 -16.55
CA GLY A 196 19.26 -18.25 -16.36
C GLY A 196 20.05 -18.22 -17.66
N ALA A 197 21.37 -18.06 -17.57
CA ALA A 197 22.23 -18.04 -18.74
C ALA A 197 22.52 -19.44 -19.29
N PHE A 198 22.47 -20.47 -18.43
CA PHE A 198 22.64 -21.89 -18.78
C PHE A 198 23.92 -22.18 -19.60
N GLN A 199 25.02 -21.52 -19.26
CA GLN A 199 26.32 -21.70 -19.94
C GLN A 199 27.05 -22.97 -19.51
N VAL A 200 26.91 -23.34 -18.23
CA VAL A 200 27.62 -24.47 -17.58
C VAL A 200 26.68 -25.54 -17.03
N SER A 201 25.38 -25.29 -17.14
CA SER A 201 24.28 -26.15 -16.75
C SER A 201 23.19 -26.04 -17.80
N SER A 202 22.30 -27.01 -17.83
CA SER A 202 21.16 -27.08 -18.74
C SER A 202 19.86 -27.08 -17.95
N PRO A 203 18.72 -26.68 -18.55
CA PRO A 203 17.41 -26.81 -17.89
C PRO A 203 17.08 -28.25 -17.46
N SER A 204 17.69 -29.27 -18.08
CA SER A 204 17.58 -30.67 -17.68
C SER A 204 18.31 -31.02 -16.38
N ASP A 205 19.21 -30.16 -15.90
CA ASP A 205 19.95 -30.33 -14.63
C ASP A 205 19.17 -29.81 -13.41
N LEU A 206 17.98 -29.22 -13.63
CA LEU A 206 17.02 -28.93 -12.56
C LEU A 206 16.39 -30.23 -12.06
N ILE A 207 15.87 -30.23 -10.84
CA ILE A 207 15.15 -31.40 -10.31
C ILE A 207 13.88 -31.67 -11.15
N PRO A 208 13.51 -32.94 -11.39
CA PRO A 208 12.39 -33.31 -12.26
C PRO A 208 11.07 -32.61 -11.89
N GLU A 209 10.81 -32.41 -10.60
CA GLU A 209 9.63 -31.76 -10.06
C GLU A 209 9.53 -30.30 -10.55
N LEU A 210 10.64 -29.55 -10.48
CA LEU A 210 10.70 -28.15 -10.89
C LEU A 210 10.63 -28.01 -12.41
N GLN A 211 11.21 -28.96 -13.16
CA GLN A 211 11.07 -29.00 -14.62
C GLN A 211 9.61 -29.16 -15.05
N GLY A 212 8.84 -30.00 -14.35
CA GLY A 212 7.41 -30.19 -14.61
C GLY A 212 6.56 -28.93 -14.38
N ARG A 213 7.02 -28.02 -13.52
CA ARG A 213 6.37 -26.73 -13.23
C ARG A 213 6.82 -25.58 -14.13
N LEU A 214 7.83 -25.80 -14.98
CA LEU A 214 8.32 -24.84 -15.98
C LEU A 214 8.12 -25.37 -17.41
N PRO A 215 6.86 -25.54 -17.86
CA PRO A 215 6.55 -26.16 -19.15
C PRO A 215 6.87 -25.26 -20.35
N ILE A 216 6.78 -23.93 -20.18
CA ILE A 216 7.06 -22.96 -21.23
C ILE A 216 8.54 -22.61 -21.19
N ARG A 217 9.23 -22.81 -22.31
CA ARG A 217 10.66 -22.51 -22.46
C ARG A 217 10.86 -21.57 -23.63
N VAL A 218 11.68 -20.55 -23.42
CA VAL A 218 12.02 -19.54 -24.43
C VAL A 218 13.51 -19.23 -24.33
N GLU A 219 14.16 -19.05 -25.47
CA GLU A 219 15.55 -18.63 -25.56
C GLU A 219 15.62 -17.20 -26.11
N LEU A 220 16.33 -16.33 -25.39
CA LEU A 220 16.51 -14.93 -25.77
C LEU A 220 17.82 -14.78 -26.52
N GLN A 221 17.79 -14.08 -27.66
CA GLN A 221 18.98 -13.81 -28.46
C GLN A 221 19.80 -12.66 -27.87
N ALA A 222 21.12 -12.74 -28.01
CA ALA A 222 22.01 -11.63 -27.71
C ALA A 222 21.64 -10.39 -28.56
N LEU A 223 21.88 -9.21 -27.99
CA LEU A 223 21.68 -7.94 -28.68
C LEU A 223 22.74 -7.77 -29.78
N ASP A 224 22.32 -7.30 -30.96
CA ASP A 224 23.20 -6.90 -32.05
C ASP A 224 23.36 -5.37 -32.09
N CYS A 225 24.33 -4.87 -32.88
CA CYS A 225 24.56 -3.42 -33.02
C CYS A 225 23.36 -2.64 -33.59
N ARG A 226 22.32 -3.31 -34.10
CA ARG A 226 21.09 -2.67 -34.62
C ARG A 226 20.02 -2.50 -33.55
N ARG A 227 20.13 -3.22 -32.43
CA ARG A 227 19.19 -3.21 -31.29
C ARG A 227 19.73 -2.46 -30.06
N PHE A 228 20.93 -1.88 -30.17
CA PHE A 228 21.49 -0.90 -29.23
C PHE A 228 21.10 0.52 -29.65
#